data_AF-A0A7V3XL27-F1
#
_entry.id   AF-A0A7V3XL27-F1
#
_cell.length_a   1.000
_cell.length_b   1.000
_cell.length_c   1.000
_cell.angle_alpha   90.00
_cell.angle_beta   90.00
_cell.angle_gamma   90.00
#
_symmetry.space_group_name_H-M   'P 1'
#
loop_
_entity.id
_entity.type
_entity.pdbx_description
1 polymer ?
#
loop_
_entity_poly.entity_id
_entity_poly.type
_entity_poly.pdbx_seq_one_letter_code
_entity_poly.pdbx_strand_id
1 'polypeptide(L)'
;MKITPMFGRWGYFVGPRLFACFPLREKEHDLWLRLEPDDQRRALRDSRLRPHRRFARRGWVEVDVASPADVGLALRWLHRAYAAARRSGGEGDAEA
;
A
#
# COMPACT_ATOMS: atom_id res chain seq x y z
N MET A 1 -2.08 12.20 9.53
CA MET A 1 -1.31 11.28 8.65
C MET A 1 0.14 11.33 9.10
N LYS A 2 0.83 10.19 9.22
CA LYS A 2 2.23 10.11 9.67
C LYS A 2 3.08 9.44 8.60
N ILE A 3 4.30 9.94 8.38
CA ILE A 3 5.30 9.37 7.47
C ILE A 3 6.53 9.01 8.30
N THR A 4 7.05 7.80 8.20
CA THR A 4 8.17 7.32 9.04
C THR A 4 9.01 6.30 8.29
N PRO A 5 10.35 6.29 8.44
CA PRO A 5 11.19 5.24 7.87
C PRO A 5 10.80 3.86 8.43
N MET A 6 10.48 2.92 7.56
CA MET A 6 10.09 1.55 7.90
C MET A 6 10.59 0.60 6.82
N PHE A 7 11.26 -0.49 7.21
CA PHE A 7 11.72 -1.54 6.27
C PHE A 7 12.65 -1.02 5.15
N GLY A 8 13.40 0.05 5.39
CA GLY A 8 14.22 0.71 4.36
C GLY A 8 13.40 1.51 3.34
N ARG A 9 12.17 1.91 3.68
CA ARG A 9 11.19 2.61 2.85
C ARG A 9 10.54 3.76 3.63
N TRP A 10 9.90 4.72 2.97
CA TRP A 10 9.01 5.67 3.63
C TRP A 10 7.65 5.01 3.88
N GLY A 11 7.32 4.71 5.13
CA GLY A 11 6.03 4.17 5.53
C GLY A 11 4.98 5.25 5.77
N TYR A 12 3.78 5.09 5.22
CA TYR A 12 2.65 6.02 5.32
C TYR A 12 1.53 5.44 6.17
N PHE A 13 1.09 6.23 7.16
CA PHE A 13 0.15 5.80 8.18
C PHE A 13 -1.10 6.68 8.28
N VAL A 14 -2.24 6.03 8.53
CA VAL A 14 -3.48 6.66 9.03
C VAL A 14 -3.72 6.13 10.44
N GLY A 15 -3.65 7.01 11.44
CA GLY A 15 -3.62 6.58 12.85
C GLY A 15 -2.48 5.57 13.06
N PRO A 16 -2.74 4.40 13.68
CA PRO A 16 -1.74 3.34 13.86
C PRO A 16 -1.54 2.46 12.59
N ARG A 17 -2.32 2.67 11.52
CA ARG A 17 -2.36 1.75 10.37
C ARG A 17 -1.42 2.17 9.26
N LEU A 18 -0.37 1.37 9.05
CA LEU A 18 0.50 1.43 7.86
C LEU A 18 -0.27 0.92 6.63
N PHE A 19 -0.32 1.74 5.58
CA PHE A 19 -1.07 1.41 4.35
C PHE A 19 -0.25 1.49 3.06
N ALA A 20 0.89 2.19 3.07
CA ALA A 20 1.79 2.22 1.93
C ALA A 20 3.26 2.35 2.36
N CYS A 21 4.19 1.82 1.55
CA CYS A 21 5.62 2.03 1.69
C CYS A 21 6.23 2.47 0.37
N PHE A 22 6.80 3.67 0.33
CA PHE A 22 7.42 4.26 -0.86
C PHE A 22 8.94 4.04 -0.82
N PRO A 23 9.59 3.89 -1.98
CA PRO A 23 11.03 3.70 -2.03
C PRO A 23 11.76 4.89 -1.40
N LEU A 24 12.91 4.63 -0.76
CA LEU A 24 13.80 5.70 -0.26
C LEU A 24 14.74 6.22 -1.34
N ARG A 25 15.13 5.35 -2.30
CA ARG A 25 16.15 5.64 -3.29
C ARG A 25 15.51 6.02 -4.62
N GLU A 26 16.07 7.02 -5.30
CA GLU A 26 15.57 7.50 -6.59
C GLU A 26 15.52 6.42 -7.67
N LYS A 27 16.44 5.45 -7.63
CA LYS A 27 16.49 4.32 -8.57
C LYS A 27 15.45 3.23 -8.33
N GLU A 28 14.74 3.30 -7.19
CA GLU A 28 13.71 2.33 -6.82
C GLU A 28 12.35 2.94 -7.18
N HIS A 29 11.53 2.17 -7.89
CA HIS A 29 10.27 2.65 -8.46
C HIS A 29 9.06 1.83 -8.01
N ASP A 30 9.25 0.88 -7.09
CA ASP A 30 8.21 0.01 -6.58
C ASP A 30 7.48 0.65 -5.39
N LEU A 31 6.15 0.66 -5.40
CA LEU A 31 5.33 1.04 -4.26
C LEU A 31 4.74 -0.21 -3.63
N TRP A 32 4.77 -0.28 -2.30
CA TRP A 32 4.06 -1.33 -1.58
C TRP A 32 2.76 -0.76 -1.04
N LEU A 33 1.65 -1.44 -1.31
CA LEU A 33 0.31 -1.01 -0.91
C LEU A 33 -0.38 -2.12 -0.13
N ARG A 34 -1.02 -1.76 0.98
CA ARG A 34 -1.85 -2.68 1.76
C ARG A 34 -3.31 -2.54 1.35
N LEU A 35 -3.84 -3.57 0.70
CA LEU A 35 -5.21 -3.62 0.21
C LEU A 35 -6.07 -4.57 1.07
N GLU A 36 -7.37 -4.30 1.11
CA GLU A 36 -8.35 -5.27 1.61
C GLU A 36 -8.39 -6.51 0.71
N PRO A 37 -8.81 -7.69 1.21
CA PRO A 37 -8.76 -8.94 0.46
C PRO A 37 -9.37 -8.87 -0.94
N ASP A 38 -10.52 -8.20 -1.09
CA ASP A 38 -11.24 -8.09 -2.36
C ASP A 38 -10.52 -7.19 -3.36
N ASP A 39 -10.01 -6.06 -2.88
CA ASP A 39 -9.21 -5.14 -3.69
C ASP A 39 -7.86 -5.76 -4.05
N GLN A 40 -7.25 -6.55 -3.15
CA GLN A 40 -6.05 -7.32 -3.46
C GLN A 40 -6.31 -8.34 -4.58
N ARG A 41 -7.40 -9.12 -4.49
CA ARG A 41 -7.77 -10.07 -5.56
C ARG A 41 -8.00 -9.39 -6.90
N ARG A 42 -8.60 -8.19 -6.91
CA ARG A 42 -8.81 -7.40 -8.13
C ARG A 42 -7.51 -6.82 -8.68
N ALA A 43 -6.63 -6.32 -7.81
CA ALA A 43 -5.33 -5.77 -8.16
C ALA A 43 -4.45 -6.81 -8.86
N LEU A 44 -4.39 -8.02 -8.31
CA LEU A 44 -3.55 -9.10 -8.81
C LEU A 44 -4.03 -9.73 -10.14
N ARG A 45 -5.15 -9.24 -10.71
CA ARG A 45 -5.55 -9.57 -12.09
C ARG A 45 -4.82 -8.73 -13.13
N ASP A 46 -4.24 -7.60 -12.73
CA ASP A 46 -3.40 -6.75 -13.57
C ASP A 46 -1.94 -7.18 -13.41
N SER A 47 -1.27 -7.54 -14.50
CA SER A 47 0.10 -8.06 -14.48
C SER A 47 1.14 -7.05 -13.99
N ARG A 48 0.78 -5.76 -13.91
CA ARG A 48 1.64 -4.70 -13.36
C ARG A 48 1.64 -4.66 -11.83
N LEU A 49 0.75 -5.40 -11.17
CA LEU A 49 0.75 -5.59 -9.73
C LEU A 49 1.14 -7.02 -9.38
N ARG A 50 2.03 -7.17 -8.41
CA ARG A 50 2.52 -8.46 -7.94
C ARG A 50 2.27 -8.64 -6.44
N PRO A 51 2.03 -9.87 -5.97
CA PRO A 51 1.89 -10.10 -4.53
C PRO A 51 3.21 -9.75 -3.85
N HIS A 52 3.16 -9.08 -2.69
CA HIS A 52 4.38 -8.75 -1.98
C HIS A 52 5.09 -10.03 -1.49
N ARG A 53 6.38 -10.17 -1.83
CA ARG A 53 7.20 -11.37 -1.54
C ARG A 53 7.05 -11.95 -0.13
N ARG A 54 6.93 -11.11 0.90
CA ARG A 54 6.84 -11.57 2.31
C ARG A 54 5.46 -11.34 2.94
N PHE A 55 4.75 -10.30 2.52
CA PHE A 55 3.55 -9.84 3.22
C PHE A 55 2.27 -9.98 2.39
N ALA A 56 2.29 -10.72 1.27
CA ALA A 56 1.12 -10.94 0.42
C ALA A 56 -0.11 -11.45 1.20
N ARG A 57 0.08 -12.41 2.11
CA ARG A 57 -1.01 -12.93 2.97
C ARG A 57 -1.63 -11.88 3.90
N ARG A 58 -0.99 -10.73 4.09
CA ARG A 58 -1.46 -9.60 4.92
C ARG A 58 -2.04 -8.45 4.07
N GLY A 59 -2.37 -8.71 2.81
CA GLY A 59 -2.97 -7.75 1.89
C GLY A 59 -1.97 -6.92 1.08
N TRP A 60 -0.66 -7.21 1.18
CA TRP A 60 0.35 -6.39 0.52
C TRP A 60 0.58 -6.75 -0.95
N VAL A 61 0.63 -5.74 -1.79
CA VAL A 61 1.01 -5.82 -3.20
C VAL A 61 2.15 -4.87 -3.50
N GLU A 62 2.93 -5.18 -4.52
CA GLU A 62 3.99 -4.34 -5.09
C GLU A 62 3.50 -3.86 -6.47
N VAL A 63 3.66 -2.57 -6.77
CA VAL A 63 3.38 -1.97 -8.08
C VAL A 63 4.59 -1.16 -8.52
N ASP A 64 5.11 -1.44 -9.71
CA ASP A 64 6.26 -0.74 -10.27
C ASP A 64 5.78 0.49 -11.06
N VAL A 65 6.29 1.67 -10.74
CA VAL A 65 5.97 2.94 -11.42
C VAL A 65 7.16 3.34 -12.29
N ALA A 66 7.33 2.63 -13.41
CA ALA A 66 8.46 2.84 -14.32
C ALA A 66 8.24 4.01 -15.29
N SER A 67 6.98 4.38 -15.54
CA SER A 67 6.62 5.44 -16.48
C SER A 67 5.45 6.30 -15.97
N PRO A 68 5.24 7.50 -16.53
CA PRO A 68 4.07 8.33 -16.21
C PRO A 68 2.74 7.61 -16.44
N ALA A 69 2.67 6.64 -17.36
CA ALA A 69 1.46 5.87 -17.64
C ALA A 69 1.04 4.96 -16.47
N ASP A 70 1.98 4.60 -15.60
CA ASP A 70 1.74 3.72 -14.44
C ASP A 70 1.18 4.49 -13.24
N VAL A 71 1.35 5.82 -13.22
CA VAL A 71 0.94 6.69 -12.11
C VAL A 71 -0.55 6.58 -11.84
N GLY A 72 -1.39 6.58 -12.90
CA GLY A 72 -2.84 6.48 -12.74
C GLY A 72 -3.29 5.16 -12.09
N LEU A 73 -2.62 4.05 -12.45
CA LEU A 73 -2.86 2.74 -11.83
C LEU A 73 -2.44 2.75 -10.36
N ALA A 74 -1.23 3.23 -10.07
CA ALA A 74 -0.69 3.30 -8.73
C ALA A 74 -1.55 4.17 -7.80
N LEU A 75 -1.95 5.36 -8.25
CA LEU A 75 -2.80 6.27 -7.49
C LEU A 75 -4.17 5.65 -7.19
N ARG A 76 -4.80 4.97 -8.17
CA ARG A 76 -6.07 4.28 -7.96
C ARG A 76 -5.99 3.28 -6.80
N TRP A 77 -4.94 2.46 -6.74
CA TRP A 77 -4.77 1.47 -5.67
C TRP A 77 -4.32 2.12 -4.36
N LEU A 78 -3.50 3.17 -4.41
CA LEU A 78 -3.13 3.96 -3.23
C LEU A 78 -4.35 4.60 -2.56
N HIS A 79 -5.27 5.16 -3.35
CA HIS A 79 -6.54 5.70 -2.84
C HIS A 79 -7.38 4.63 -2.14
N ARG A 80 -7.43 3.40 -2.69
CA ARG A 80 -8.13 2.27 -2.07
C ARG A 80 -7.47 1.84 -0.75
N ALA A 81 -6.14 1.73 -0.73
CA ALA A 81 -5.36 1.43 0.48
C ALA A 81 -5.58 2.49 1.58
N TYR A 82 -5.52 3.77 1.22
CA TYR A 82 -5.79 4.87 2.13
C TYR A 82 -7.22 4.86 2.67
N ALA A 83 -8.21 4.65 1.80
CA ALA A 83 -9.62 4.58 2.22
C ALA A 83 -9.86 3.41 3.18
N ALA A 84 -9.25 2.25 2.93
CA ALA A 84 -9.32 1.09 3.83
C ALA A 84 -8.70 1.40 5.20
N ALA A 85 -7.51 2.00 5.21
CA ALA A 85 -6.82 2.39 6.43
C ALA A 85 -7.61 3.45 7.23
N ARG A 86 -8.30 4.37 6.55
CA ARG A 86 -9.18 5.35 7.19
C ARG A 86 -10.40 4.73 7.84
N ARG A 87 -11.12 3.85 7.14
CA ARG A 87 -12.35 3.23 7.68
C ARG A 87 -12.10 2.49 8.98
N SER A 88 -10.97 1.79 9.03
CA SER A 88 -10.64 0.95 10.16
C SER A 88 -9.77 1.64 11.21
N GLY A 89 -9.46 2.93 11.03
CA GLY A 89 -8.98 3.83 12.07
C GLY A 89 -10.11 4.47 12.92
N GLY A 90 -11.38 4.12 12.64
CA GLY A 90 -12.53 4.47 13.48
C GLY A 90 -12.93 3.39 14.50
N GLU A 91 -12.28 2.22 14.45
CA GLU A 91 -12.43 1.12 15.41
C GLU A 91 -11.08 0.91 16.08
N GLY A 92 -10.87 1.59 17.21
CA GLY A 92 -9.60 1.56 17.93
C GLY A 92 -9.66 2.09 19.36
N ASP A 93 -10.84 2.11 19.98
CA ASP A 93 -11.05 2.36 21.42
C ASP A 93 -12.11 1.37 21.99
N ALA A 94 -11.96 0.08 21.70
CA ALA A 94 -12.60 -0.99 22.46
C ALA A 94 -11.70 -2.24 22.43
N GLU A 95 -11.21 -2.61 23.62
CA GLU A 95 -10.43 -3.81 23.99
C GLU A 95 -9.00 -3.94 23.41
N ALA A 96 -7.96 -4.20 24.19
CA ALA A 96 -7.82 -4.64 25.59
C ALA A 96 -6.46 -4.22 26.17
#